data_AF-A0A819F127-F1
#
_entry.id   AF-A0A819F127-F1
#
_cell.length_a   1.000
_cell.length_b   1.000
_cell.length_c   1.000
_cell.angle_alpha   90.00
_cell.angle_beta   90.00
_cell.angle_gamma   90.00
#
_symmetry.space_group_name_H-M   'P 1'
#
loop_
_entity.id
_entity.type
_entity.pdbx_description
1 polymer ?
#
loop_
_entity_poly.entity_id
_entity_poly.type
_entity_poly.pdbx_seq_one_letter_code
_entity_poly.pdbx_strand_id
1 'polypeptide(L)'
;MRSKNVLVSNPSSLLNIAHSGTGTIIFEFQHDSNINVAILGTGQFILSGRVRGNGRLSVSGTPRLDALACPMKIVTIEMSGTGLARVYGVEGVHITMSGVGTICYRGPLLGQITSGLGWISECILEQTSEKPLHSSSKSDKIMDRNQRLMVILAITVFFLFF
;
A
#
# COMPACT_ATOMS: atom_id res chain seq x y z
N MET A 1 0.74 7.37 19.85
CA MET A 1 -0.10 6.37 20.55
C MET A 1 -0.35 5.21 19.59
N ARG A 2 -0.08 3.97 20.01
CA ARG A 2 -0.31 2.75 19.20
C ARG A 2 -1.33 1.90 19.94
N SER A 3 -2.45 1.58 19.28
CA SER A 3 -3.52 0.76 19.85
C SER A 3 -3.74 -0.47 18.96
N LYS A 4 -3.68 -1.67 19.54
CA LYS A 4 -4.08 -2.91 18.88
C LYS A 4 -5.42 -3.33 19.46
N ASN A 5 -6.43 -3.47 18.61
CA ASN A 5 -7.75 -3.93 19.00
C ASN A 5 -8.07 -5.20 18.21
N VAL A 6 -8.36 -6.29 18.92
CA VAL A 6 -8.86 -7.52 18.32
C VAL A 6 -10.37 -7.48 18.45
N LEU A 7 -11.08 -7.52 17.32
CA LEU A 7 -12.53 -7.42 17.29
C LEU A 7 -13.11 -8.75 16.82
N VAL A 8 -13.68 -9.48 17.77
CA VAL A 8 -14.44 -10.71 17.55
C VAL A 8 -15.90 -10.38 17.81
N SER A 9 -16.75 -10.48 16.78
CA SER A 9 -18.18 -10.20 16.89
C SER A 9 -18.99 -11.37 16.33
N ASN A 10 -20.23 -11.48 16.82
CA ASN A 10 -21.17 -12.53 16.43
C ASN A 10 -21.35 -12.60 14.90
N PRO A 11 -21.50 -13.80 14.31
CA PRO A 11 -21.41 -14.03 12.87
C PRO A 11 -22.55 -13.42 12.04
N SER A 12 -23.54 -12.78 12.67
CA SER A 12 -24.77 -12.31 12.02
C SER A 12 -24.99 -10.79 12.07
N SER A 13 -24.19 -10.05 12.83
CA SER A 13 -24.38 -8.61 13.03
C SER A 13 -23.35 -7.78 12.26
N LEU A 14 -23.79 -6.72 11.57
CA LEU A 14 -22.91 -5.71 10.98
C LEU A 14 -21.96 -5.14 12.03
N LEU A 15 -20.65 -5.22 11.80
CA LEU A 15 -19.65 -4.58 12.65
C LEU A 15 -19.40 -3.14 12.19
N ASN A 16 -19.78 -2.16 13.02
CA ASN A 16 -19.54 -0.74 12.78
C ASN A 16 -18.35 -0.24 13.61
N ILE A 17 -17.36 0.35 12.96
CA ILE A 17 -16.18 0.90 13.62
C ILE A 17 -16.02 2.34 13.17
N ALA A 18 -15.95 3.26 14.13
CA ALA A 18 -15.62 4.65 13.88
C ALA A 18 -14.37 5.01 14.67
N HIS A 19 -13.37 5.57 14.00
CA HIS A 19 -12.21 6.14 14.68
C HIS A 19 -12.00 7.59 14.24
N SER A 20 -11.82 8.47 15.22
CA SER A 20 -11.38 9.86 15.06
C SER A 20 -10.13 10.12 15.90
N GLY A 21 -9.04 10.59 15.28
CA GLY A 21 -7.81 10.89 16.03
C GLY A 21 -6.54 10.87 15.19
N THR A 22 -5.41 10.84 15.91
CA THR A 22 -4.07 10.69 15.34
C THR A 22 -3.38 9.47 15.94
N GLY A 23 -2.73 8.64 15.10
CA GLY A 23 -1.94 7.51 15.59
C GLY A 23 -1.91 6.29 14.70
N THR A 24 -1.45 5.17 15.25
CA THR A 24 -1.42 3.87 14.56
C THR A 24 -2.42 2.92 15.21
N ILE A 25 -3.34 2.40 14.41
CA ILE A 25 -4.38 1.48 14.85
C ILE A 25 -4.30 0.21 14.03
N ILE A 26 -4.33 -0.91 14.74
CA ILE A 26 -4.31 -2.24 14.16
C ILE A 26 -5.60 -2.93 14.57
N PHE A 27 -6.44 -3.24 13.58
CA PHE A 27 -7.62 -4.07 13.74
C PHE A 27 -7.34 -5.46 13.18
N GLU A 28 -7.66 -6.46 14.00
CA GLU A 28 -7.60 -7.86 13.62
C GLU A 28 -9.03 -8.42 13.69
N PHE A 29 -9.57 -8.80 12.53
CA PHE A 29 -10.95 -9.25 12.36
C PHE A 29 -11.03 -10.77 12.25
N GLN A 30 -11.99 -11.33 12.97
CA GLN A 30 -12.54 -12.65 12.70
C GLN A 30 -14.05 -12.49 12.67
N HIS A 31 -14.60 -12.31 11.46
CA HIS A 31 -16.02 -12.00 11.29
C HIS A 31 -16.61 -12.70 10.06
N ASP A 32 -17.75 -13.37 10.25
CA ASP A 32 -18.39 -14.15 9.20
C ASP A 32 -19.42 -13.37 8.37
N SER A 33 -19.60 -12.07 8.62
CA SER A 33 -20.56 -11.21 7.92
C SER A 33 -19.92 -9.91 7.40
N ASN A 34 -20.75 -8.93 7.07
CA ASN A 34 -20.35 -7.64 6.54
C ASN A 34 -19.72 -6.74 7.62
N ILE A 35 -18.76 -5.93 7.21
CA ILE A 35 -18.16 -4.89 8.07
C ILE A 35 -18.35 -3.51 7.47
N ASN A 36 -18.44 -2.51 8.34
CA ASN A 36 -18.45 -1.09 7.99
C ASN A 36 -17.43 -0.35 8.86
N VAL A 37 -16.44 0.25 8.22
CA VAL A 37 -15.33 0.93 8.88
C VAL A 37 -15.31 2.38 8.41
N ALA A 38 -15.49 3.31 9.34
CA ALA A 38 -15.35 4.73 9.14
C ALA A 38 -14.07 5.23 9.82
N ILE A 39 -13.16 5.78 9.03
CA ILE A 39 -11.90 6.38 9.48
C ILE A 39 -11.98 7.87 9.21
N LEU A 40 -11.90 8.65 10.29
CA LEU A 40 -11.78 10.10 10.26
C LEU A 40 -10.48 10.48 10.96
N GLY A 41 -9.68 11.35 10.37
CA GLY A 41 -8.47 11.88 11.01
C GLY A 41 -7.19 11.48 10.29
N THR A 42 -6.09 11.38 11.03
CA THR A 42 -4.74 11.26 10.46
C THR A 42 -3.99 10.09 11.08
N GLY A 43 -3.12 9.44 10.32
CA GLY A 43 -2.32 8.32 10.84
C GLY A 43 -2.54 7.01 10.08
N GLN A 44 -2.13 5.90 10.69
CA GLN A 44 -2.02 4.62 10.02
C GLN A 44 -3.03 3.62 10.56
N PHE A 45 -3.78 3.01 9.66
CA PHE A 45 -4.83 2.04 9.95
C PHE A 45 -4.49 0.75 9.24
N ILE A 46 -4.33 -0.33 10.00
CA ILE A 46 -4.01 -1.64 9.47
C ILE A 46 -5.18 -2.57 9.79
N LEU A 47 -5.85 -3.06 8.76
CA LEU A 47 -6.90 -4.07 8.88
C LEU A 47 -6.32 -5.42 8.46
N SER A 48 -6.48 -6.42 9.32
CA SER A 48 -5.97 -7.77 9.11
C SER A 48 -7.00 -8.81 9.52
N GLY A 49 -6.85 -10.04 9.06
CA GLY A 49 -7.67 -11.17 9.47
C GLY A 49 -8.64 -11.65 8.38
N ARG A 50 -9.78 -12.19 8.80
CA ARG A 50 -10.75 -12.85 7.90
C ARG A 50 -12.13 -12.23 8.06
N VAL A 51 -12.66 -11.73 6.94
CA VAL A 51 -14.04 -11.25 6.81
C VAL A 51 -14.70 -12.05 5.69
N ARG A 52 -15.78 -12.79 5.99
CA ARG A 52 -16.47 -13.57 4.95
C ARG A 52 -17.47 -12.75 4.13
N GLY A 53 -17.95 -11.63 4.66
CA GLY A 53 -18.88 -10.75 3.97
C GLY A 53 -18.21 -9.64 3.16
N ASN A 54 -19.03 -8.64 2.81
CA ASN A 54 -18.61 -7.42 2.13
C ASN A 54 -18.02 -6.42 3.13
N GLY A 55 -17.11 -5.57 2.67
CA GLY A 55 -16.55 -4.48 3.45
C GLY A 55 -16.91 -3.12 2.88
N ARG A 56 -17.47 -2.25 3.71
CA ARG A 56 -17.65 -0.83 3.39
C ARG A 56 -16.62 -0.01 4.18
N LEU A 57 -15.76 0.70 3.46
CA LEU A 57 -14.65 1.47 4.04
C LEU A 57 -14.84 2.95 3.67
N SER A 58 -15.13 3.79 4.65
CA SER A 58 -15.25 5.24 4.48
C SER A 58 -14.05 5.93 5.11
N VAL A 59 -13.31 6.69 4.31
CA VAL A 59 -11.99 7.21 4.66
C VAL A 59 -11.93 8.71 4.40
N SER A 60 -11.69 9.48 5.45
CA SER A 60 -11.63 10.95 5.40
C SER A 60 -10.52 11.50 6.31
N GLY A 61 -10.06 12.73 6.03
CA GLY A 61 -8.89 13.32 6.71
C GLY A 61 -7.59 13.04 5.95
N THR A 62 -6.52 12.67 6.65
CA THR A 62 -5.24 12.25 6.02
C THR A 62 -4.70 10.88 6.44
N PRO A 63 -5.50 9.81 6.31
CA PRO A 63 -5.10 8.49 6.77
C PRO A 63 -4.29 7.70 5.72
N ARG A 64 -3.49 6.77 6.22
CA ARG A 64 -2.91 5.65 5.48
C ARG A 64 -3.60 4.37 5.91
N LEU A 65 -4.46 3.84 5.06
CA LEU A 65 -5.17 2.59 5.26
C LEU A 65 -4.45 1.44 4.53
N ASP A 66 -4.16 0.36 5.26
CA ASP A 66 -3.71 -0.91 4.72
C ASP A 66 -4.65 -2.03 5.15
N ALA A 67 -5.42 -2.55 4.19
CA ALA A 67 -6.36 -3.64 4.37
C ALA A 67 -6.06 -4.82 3.43
N LEU A 68 -4.86 -4.90 2.85
CA LEU A 68 -4.49 -6.02 1.96
C LEU A 68 -4.46 -7.36 2.70
N ALA A 69 -4.11 -7.34 3.99
CA ALA A 69 -4.11 -8.51 4.87
C ALA A 69 -5.51 -8.87 5.42
N CYS A 70 -6.57 -8.22 4.93
CA CYS A 70 -7.96 -8.49 5.30
C CYS A 70 -8.82 -8.66 4.04
N PRO A 71 -8.70 -9.78 3.31
CA PRO A 71 -9.55 -10.05 2.15
C PRO A 71 -11.03 -10.06 2.55
N MET A 72 -11.85 -9.40 1.75
CA MET A 72 -13.31 -9.34 1.88
C MET A 72 -13.95 -9.80 0.57
N LYS A 73 -15.23 -10.16 0.58
CA LYS A 73 -15.94 -10.63 -0.63
C LYS A 73 -15.99 -9.53 -1.69
N ILE A 74 -16.72 -8.46 -1.41
CA ILE A 74 -16.71 -7.21 -2.19
C ILE A 74 -16.27 -6.07 -1.27
N VAL A 75 -15.35 -5.24 -1.75
CA VAL A 75 -14.93 -4.02 -1.04
C VAL A 75 -15.52 -2.79 -1.72
N THR A 76 -16.24 -1.98 -0.96
CA THR A 76 -16.62 -0.62 -1.36
C THR A 76 -15.79 0.37 -0.56
N ILE A 77 -14.93 1.14 -1.22
CA ILE A 77 -14.12 2.17 -0.59
C ILE A 77 -14.52 3.57 -1.07
N GLU A 78 -14.77 4.46 -0.10
CA GLU A 78 -15.08 5.87 -0.30
C GLU A 78 -13.98 6.71 0.34
N MET A 79 -13.27 7.50 -0.46
CA MET A 79 -12.19 8.38 0.01
C MET A 79 -12.46 9.83 -0.38
N SER A 80 -12.68 10.69 0.63
CA SER A 80 -13.01 12.11 0.44
C SER A 80 -11.96 13.09 0.99
N GLY A 81 -10.87 12.59 1.59
CA GLY A 81 -9.76 13.39 2.13
C GLY A 81 -8.46 13.28 1.32
N THR A 82 -7.32 13.51 1.98
CA THR A 82 -5.98 13.34 1.39
C THR A 82 -5.30 12.06 1.89
N GLY A 83 -5.29 10.96 1.14
CA GLY A 83 -4.89 9.68 1.73
C GLY A 83 -4.28 8.64 0.80
N LEU A 84 -3.86 7.54 1.43
CA LEU A 84 -3.49 6.30 0.74
C LEU A 84 -4.36 5.18 1.29
N ALA A 85 -5.01 4.43 0.40
CA ALA A 85 -5.71 3.20 0.78
C ALA A 85 -5.21 2.02 -0.03
N ARG A 86 -5.01 0.89 0.64
CA ARG A 86 -4.72 -0.40 0.02
C ARG A 86 -5.79 -1.41 0.43
N VAL A 87 -6.51 -2.00 -0.52
CA VAL A 87 -7.68 -2.85 -0.22
C VAL A 87 -7.71 -4.12 -1.06
N TYR A 88 -8.36 -5.17 -0.57
CA TYR A 88 -8.51 -6.44 -1.29
C TYR A 88 -9.95 -6.96 -1.25
N GLY A 89 -10.63 -6.91 -2.40
CA GLY A 89 -11.91 -7.56 -2.63
C GLY A 89 -11.74 -8.80 -3.51
N VAL A 90 -12.08 -9.98 -3.00
CA VAL A 90 -11.86 -11.27 -3.68
C VAL A 90 -12.73 -11.38 -4.93
N GLU A 91 -14.00 -10.98 -4.83
CA GLU A 91 -14.97 -11.01 -5.92
C GLU A 91 -15.10 -9.65 -6.60
N GLY A 92 -14.73 -8.56 -5.90
CA GLY A 92 -14.46 -7.30 -6.56
C GLY A 92 -14.39 -6.07 -5.67
N VAL A 93 -14.12 -4.93 -6.31
CA VAL A 93 -13.88 -3.65 -5.67
C VAL A 93 -14.66 -2.53 -6.36
N HIS A 94 -15.39 -1.75 -5.56
CA HIS A 94 -15.98 -0.46 -5.94
C HIS A 94 -15.22 0.69 -5.29
N ILE A 95 -14.85 1.69 -6.07
CA ILE A 95 -14.04 2.81 -5.61
C ILE A 95 -14.76 4.13 -5.87
N THR A 96 -14.89 4.95 -4.83
CA THR A 96 -15.33 6.34 -4.95
C THR A 96 -14.26 7.24 -4.35
N MET A 97 -13.71 8.15 -5.14
CA MET A 97 -12.66 9.08 -4.70
C MET A 97 -13.01 10.51 -5.10
N SER A 98 -13.25 11.36 -4.10
CA SER A 98 -13.53 12.80 -4.29
C SER A 98 -12.43 13.71 -3.74
N GLY A 99 -11.48 13.16 -2.98
CA GLY A 99 -10.35 13.90 -2.42
C GLY A 99 -9.05 13.80 -3.22
N VAL A 100 -7.91 13.92 -2.53
CA VAL A 100 -6.58 13.79 -3.14
C VAL A 100 -5.93 12.50 -2.67
N GLY A 101 -5.35 11.67 -3.54
CA GLY A 101 -4.65 10.51 -3.01
C GLY A 101 -4.43 9.36 -3.93
N THR A 102 -4.16 8.21 -3.33
CA THR A 102 -3.90 6.98 -4.06
C THR A 102 -4.73 5.86 -3.47
N ILE A 103 -5.44 5.13 -4.34
CA ILE A 103 -6.12 3.88 -3.97
C ILE A 103 -5.49 2.77 -4.77
N CYS A 104 -4.87 1.85 -4.05
CA CYS A 104 -4.33 0.64 -4.59
C CYS A 104 -5.29 -0.49 -4.22
N TYR A 105 -5.76 -1.25 -5.20
CA TYR A 105 -6.76 -2.30 -4.96
C TYR A 105 -6.28 -3.65 -5.47
N ARG A 106 -6.81 -4.73 -4.92
CA ARG A 106 -6.60 -6.09 -5.41
C ARG A 106 -7.93 -6.76 -5.69
N GLY A 107 -7.98 -7.53 -6.78
CA GLY A 107 -9.17 -8.23 -7.26
C GLY A 107 -9.93 -7.45 -8.34
N PRO A 108 -11.04 -8.00 -8.86
CA PRO A 108 -11.76 -7.43 -9.99
C PRO A 108 -12.27 -6.01 -9.70
N LEU A 109 -11.97 -5.04 -10.56
CA LEU A 109 -12.56 -3.70 -10.44
C LEU A 109 -13.99 -3.73 -10.98
N LEU A 110 -14.97 -3.53 -10.10
CA LEU A 110 -16.40 -3.54 -10.46
C LEU A 110 -16.90 -2.15 -10.87
N GLY A 111 -16.29 -1.09 -10.36
CA GLY A 111 -16.61 0.28 -10.77
C GLY A 111 -15.77 1.31 -10.02
N GLN A 112 -15.55 2.46 -10.68
CA GLN A 112 -14.83 3.57 -10.08
C GLN A 112 -15.50 4.91 -10.42
N ILE A 113 -15.56 5.80 -9.44
CA ILE A 113 -16.01 7.18 -9.60
C ILE A 113 -14.93 8.08 -9.02
N THR A 114 -14.38 8.98 -9.83
CA THR A 114 -13.32 9.91 -9.41
C THR A 114 -13.71 11.33 -9.75
N SER A 115 -13.86 12.18 -8.74
CA SER A 115 -14.06 13.62 -8.90
C SER A 115 -12.92 14.47 -8.32
N GLY A 116 -11.97 13.85 -7.62
CA GLY A 116 -10.79 14.50 -7.05
C GLY A 116 -9.49 14.24 -7.82
N LEU A 117 -8.35 14.61 -7.21
CA LEU A 117 -7.01 14.46 -7.80
C LEU A 117 -6.28 13.25 -7.22
N GLY A 118 -6.24 12.14 -7.94
CA GLY A 118 -5.56 10.96 -7.41
C GLY A 118 -5.33 9.85 -8.42
N TRP A 119 -4.66 8.81 -7.95
CA TRP A 119 -4.28 7.65 -8.74
C TRP A 119 -4.95 6.40 -8.20
N ILE A 120 -5.60 5.66 -9.08
CA ILE A 120 -6.16 4.35 -8.80
C ILE A 120 -5.34 3.32 -9.58
N SER A 121 -4.80 2.32 -8.89
CA SER A 121 -3.99 1.28 -9.52
C SER A 121 -4.22 -0.07 -8.85
N GLU A 122 -3.90 -1.16 -9.54
CA GLU A 122 -3.87 -2.47 -8.91
C GLU A 122 -2.64 -2.62 -8.01
N CYS A 123 -2.78 -3.30 -6.88
CA CYS A 123 -1.68 -3.65 -6.00
C CYS A 123 -0.93 -4.85 -6.55
N ILE A 124 0.16 -4.57 -7.25
CA ILE A 124 1.14 -5.59 -7.60
C ILE A 124 1.82 -6.01 -6.30
N LEU A 125 1.79 -7.31 -5.99
CA LEU A 125 2.68 -7.84 -4.96
C LEU A 125 4.11 -7.62 -5.46
N GLU A 126 4.80 -6.63 -4.89
CA GLU A 126 6.26 -6.68 -4.89
C GLU A 126 6.62 -7.98 -4.18
N GLN A 127 7.08 -8.96 -4.95
CA GLN A 127 7.88 -10.03 -4.39
C GLN A 127 8.99 -9.34 -3.61
N THR A 128 9.02 -9.57 -2.31
CA THR A 128 10.05 -9.04 -1.42
C THR A 128 11.40 -9.57 -1.90
N SER A 129 12.05 -8.82 -2.79
CA SER A 129 13.46 -8.95 -3.08
C SER A 129 14.18 -8.49 -1.81
N GLU A 130 14.98 -9.38 -1.24
CA GLU A 130 15.80 -9.13 -0.08
C GLU A 130 16.55 -7.79 -0.24
N LYS A 131 16.43 -6.94 0.77
CA LYS A 131 17.20 -5.72 0.93
C LYS A 131 18.69 -6.08 1.05
N PRO A 132 19.62 -5.46 0.28
CA PRO A 132 20.93 -5.18 0.81
C PRO A 132 20.87 -3.82 1.51
N LEU A 133 21.24 -3.84 2.78
CA LEU A 133 21.54 -2.69 3.59
C LEU A 133 22.73 -1.93 2.98
N HIS A 134 22.57 -0.68 2.56
CA HIS A 134 23.66 0.28 2.69
C HIS A 134 23.15 1.73 2.83
N SER A 135 23.34 2.25 4.04
CA SER A 135 23.34 3.68 4.34
C SER A 135 24.57 4.37 3.73
N SER A 136 24.38 5.62 3.32
CA SER A 136 25.38 6.70 3.19
C SER A 136 26.55 6.48 2.22
N SER A 137 26.65 7.30 1.19
CA SER A 137 27.67 8.37 1.15
C SER A 137 27.84 8.90 -0.27
N LYS A 138 27.74 10.22 -0.37
CA LYS A 138 28.14 11.04 -1.51
C LYS A 138 29.67 10.96 -1.64
N SER A 139 30.20 10.48 -2.77
CA SER A 139 31.57 10.79 -3.20
C SER A 139 31.77 10.45 -4.66
N ASP A 140 32.04 11.50 -5.42
CA ASP A 140 32.50 11.50 -6.80
C ASP A 140 33.73 10.60 -6.96
N LYS A 141 33.67 9.61 -7.87
CA LYS A 141 34.86 8.87 -8.29
C LYS A 141 35.49 9.56 -9.49
N ILE A 142 36.47 10.40 -9.18
CA ILE A 142 37.55 10.81 -10.07
C ILE A 142 38.29 9.54 -10.53
N MET A 143 38.34 9.33 -11.84
CA MET A 143 38.98 8.16 -12.47
C MET A 143 40.50 8.32 -12.48
N ASP A 144 41.19 7.38 -11.86
CA ASP A 144 42.64 7.37 -11.61
C ASP A 144 43.45 7.19 -12.91
N ARG A 145 44.54 7.98 -13.06
CA ARG A 145 45.40 8.03 -14.26
C ARG A 145 46.11 6.71 -14.55
N ASN A 146 46.28 5.85 -13.55
CA ASN A 146 46.96 4.57 -13.69
C ASN A 146 46.12 3.51 -14.44
N GLN A 147 44.80 3.71 -14.53
CA GLN A 147 43.91 2.83 -15.28
C GLN A 147 43.90 3.13 -16.79
N ARG A 148 44.35 4.33 -17.20
CA ARG A 148 44.51 4.71 -18.63
C ARG A 148 45.76 4.11 -19.26
N LEU A 149 46.83 3.93 -18.49
CA LEU A 149 48.10 3.35 -18.97
C LEU A 149 47.96 1.87 -19.36
N MET A 150 47.13 1.09 -18.64
CA MET A 150 46.88 -0.32 -18.97
C MET A 150 46.07 -0.49 -20.27
N VAL A 151 45.14 0.42 -20.56
CA VAL A 151 44.34 0.36 -21.81
C VAL A 151 45.20 0.71 -23.02
N ILE A 152 46.14 1.65 -22.90
CA ILE A 152 47.03 2.02 -24.01
C ILE A 152 48.05 0.91 -24.29
N LEU A 153 48.61 0.26 -23.25
CA LEU A 153 49.58 -0.83 -23.43
C LEU A 153 48.98 -2.07 -24.09
N ALA A 154 47.69 -2.35 -23.86
CA ALA A 154 47.00 -3.48 -24.47
C ALA A 154 46.76 -3.29 -25.98
N ILE A 155 46.55 -2.04 -26.43
CA ILE A 155 46.28 -1.74 -27.85
C ILE A 155 47.57 -1.79 -28.69
N THR A 156 48.71 -1.37 -28.13
CA THR A 156 49.99 -1.40 -28.86
C THR A 156 50.56 -2.81 -29.01
N VAL A 157 50.34 -3.72 -28.05
CA VAL A 157 50.76 -5.13 -28.18
C VAL A 157 49.91 -5.87 -29.22
N PHE A 158 48.62 -5.52 -29.36
CA PHE A 158 47.72 -6.15 -30.33
C PHE A 158 48.06 -5.80 -31.79
N PHE A 159 48.63 -4.61 -32.04
CA PHE A 159 49.06 -4.17 -33.39
C PHE A 159 50.46 -4.65 -33.81
N LEU A 160 51.23 -5.28 -32.92
CA LEU A 160 52.55 -5.84 -33.23
C LEU A 160 52.49 -7.33 -33.65
N PHE A 161 51.31 -7.95 -33.58
CA PHE A 161 51.09 -9.35 -33.93
C PHE A 161 50.11 -9.56 -35.10
N PHE A 162 49.80 -8.50 -35.87
CA PHE A 162 49.01 -8.56 -37.11
C PHE A 162 49.58 -7.64 -38.18
#